data_AF-A0A3B0BRQ6-F1
#
_entry.id   AF-A0A3B0BRQ6-F1
#
_cell.length_a   1.000
_cell.length_b   1.000
_cell.length_c   1.000
_cell.angle_alpha   90.00
_cell.angle_beta   90.00
_cell.angle_gamma   90.00
#
_symmetry.space_group_name_H-M   'P 1'
#
loop_
_entity.id
_entity.type
_entity.pdbx_description
1 polymer ?
#
loop_
_entity_poly.entity_id
_entity_poly.type
_entity_poly.pdbx_seq_one_letter_code
_entity_poly.pdbx_strand_id
1 'polypeptide(L)'
;MAPPTRLNDAIGAFRFKVELDGLLVGGFSEVTGVGSETEVMEFPEGGLNTHVHYWIKQTKYTRIVLKRGMTQSSELWDWYDGVAGGNVQRKNGSVILYNHGGNEICRWNFFEAFPVKWIGPSLNAAGNSLAVESIEIVHNGLKAIFSK
;
A
#
# COMPACT_ATOMS: atom_id res chain seq x y z
N MET A 1 19.26 -25.83 2.29
CA MET A 1 18.99 -25.28 0.94
C MET A 1 17.48 -25.32 0.74
N ALA A 2 16.80 -24.18 0.72
CA ALA A 2 15.34 -24.15 0.53
C ALA A 2 15.00 -24.59 -0.91
N PRO A 3 13.90 -25.33 -1.13
CA PRO A 3 13.52 -25.78 -2.46
C PRO A 3 13.28 -24.58 -3.39
N PRO A 4 13.58 -24.70 -4.69
CA PRO A 4 13.29 -23.64 -5.65
C PRO A 4 11.77 -23.40 -5.66
N THR A 5 11.36 -22.16 -5.38
CA THR A 5 9.96 -21.74 -5.44
C THR A 5 9.47 -21.89 -6.88
N ARG A 6 8.44 -22.71 -7.13
CA ARG A 6 7.86 -22.88 -8.46
C ARG A 6 6.94 -21.69 -8.75
N LEU A 7 6.74 -21.40 -10.04
CA LEU A 7 5.95 -20.26 -10.52
C LEU A 7 4.50 -20.20 -9.99
N ASN A 8 3.95 -21.33 -9.53
CA ASN A 8 2.57 -21.46 -9.04
C ASN A 8 2.46 -21.78 -7.54
N ASP A 9 3.56 -21.75 -6.77
CA ASP A 9 3.48 -21.96 -5.33
C ASP A 9 2.84 -20.74 -4.64
N ALA A 10 1.89 -20.97 -3.73
CA ALA A 10 1.30 -19.91 -2.92
C ALA A 10 2.36 -19.32 -1.98
N ILE A 11 2.62 -18.03 -2.10
CA ILE A 11 3.59 -17.31 -1.27
C ILE A 11 2.86 -16.69 -0.07
N GLY A 12 3.38 -16.92 1.14
CA GLY A 12 2.80 -16.35 2.34
C GLY A 12 3.02 -14.83 2.42
N ALA A 13 1.97 -14.10 2.78
CA ALA A 13 1.97 -12.63 2.86
C ALA A 13 2.68 -12.03 4.09
N PHE A 14 3.52 -12.80 4.78
CA PHE A 14 4.09 -12.42 6.09
C PHE A 14 5.51 -11.85 6.00
N ARG A 15 6.16 -11.88 4.83
CA ARG A 15 7.49 -11.29 4.61
C ARG A 15 7.41 -10.17 3.59
N PHE A 16 7.15 -8.97 4.09
CA PHE A 16 7.14 -7.77 3.27
C PHE A 16 7.97 -6.66 3.90
N LYS A 17 8.36 -5.71 3.05
CA LYS A 17 8.98 -4.45 3.47
C LYS A 17 8.28 -3.29 2.79
N VAL A 18 8.34 -2.13 3.42
CA VAL A 18 7.82 -0.89 2.86
C VAL A 18 8.97 0.10 2.76
N GLU A 19 9.11 0.69 1.58
CA GLU A 19 10.06 1.76 1.30
C GLU A 19 9.29 3.06 1.05
N LEU A 20 9.78 4.17 1.59
CA LEU A 20 9.34 5.51 1.27
C LEU A 20 10.58 6.33 0.87
N ASP A 21 10.52 6.95 -0.31
CA ASP A 21 11.61 7.73 -0.90
C ASP A 21 12.94 6.96 -1.04
N GLY A 22 12.85 5.64 -1.23
CA GLY A 22 14.03 4.76 -1.29
C GLY A 22 14.64 4.43 0.08
N LEU A 23 14.09 4.97 1.18
CA LEU A 23 14.46 4.59 2.53
C LEU A 23 13.52 3.51 3.06
N LEU A 24 14.10 2.49 3.70
CA LEU A 24 13.34 1.46 4.40
C LEU A 24 12.75 2.02 5.70
N VAL A 25 11.44 2.30 5.73
CA VAL A 25 10.77 2.97 6.86
C VAL A 25 10.40 2.01 8.01
N GLY A 26 11.20 0.95 8.18
CA GLY A 26 11.08 0.01 9.29
C GLY A 26 10.08 -1.13 9.09
N GLY A 27 9.89 -1.92 10.16
CA GLY A 27 9.04 -3.11 10.17
C GLY A 27 7.56 -2.76 10.32
N PHE A 28 6.84 -2.69 9.20
CA PHE A 28 5.39 -2.61 9.22
C PHE A 28 4.78 -3.96 9.58
N SER A 29 3.75 -3.95 10.41
CA SER A 29 3.03 -5.15 10.83
C SER A 29 1.91 -5.50 9.85
N GLU A 30 1.32 -4.50 9.20
CA GLU A 30 0.23 -4.70 8.24
C GLU A 30 0.25 -3.62 7.15
N VAL A 31 -0.02 -4.04 5.91
CA VAL A 31 -0.24 -3.18 4.76
C VAL A 31 -1.56 -3.60 4.11
N THR A 32 -2.50 -2.68 3.96
CA THR A 32 -3.77 -2.93 3.27
C THR A 32 -4.07 -1.83 2.27
N GLY A 33 -5.06 -2.06 1.40
CA GLY A 33 -5.50 -1.07 0.43
C GLY A 33 -4.57 -0.88 -0.77
N VAL A 34 -3.71 -1.85 -1.05
CA VAL A 34 -2.97 -1.91 -2.32
C VAL A 34 -3.93 -2.40 -3.41
N GLY A 35 -4.55 -1.46 -4.12
CA GLY A 35 -5.60 -1.76 -5.09
C GLY A 35 -5.81 -0.61 -6.07
N SER A 36 -6.42 -0.95 -7.20
CA SER A 36 -6.72 -0.03 -8.29
C SER A 36 -7.99 -0.49 -8.97
N GLU A 37 -8.92 0.42 -9.19
CA GLU A 37 -10.21 0.14 -9.83
C GLU A 37 -10.38 1.10 -11.01
N THR A 38 -10.63 0.58 -12.20
CA THR A 38 -10.93 1.40 -13.37
C THR A 38 -12.43 1.51 -13.52
N GLU A 39 -12.96 2.72 -13.36
CA GLU A 39 -14.38 2.97 -13.54
C GLU A 39 -14.76 2.81 -15.01
N VAL A 40 -15.94 2.23 -15.27
CA VAL A 40 -16.50 2.08 -16.62
C VAL A 40 -17.87 2.76 -16.72
N MET A 41 -18.20 3.26 -17.91
CA MET A 41 -19.52 3.75 -18.27
C MET A 41 -20.18 2.73 -19.20
N GLU A 42 -21.45 2.44 -18.96
CA GLU A 42 -22.27 1.64 -19.86
C GLU A 42 -22.93 2.53 -20.91
N PHE A 43 -22.82 2.12 -22.18
CA PHE A 43 -23.47 2.76 -23.32
C PHE A 43 -24.35 1.74 -24.05
N PRO A 44 -25.67 1.74 -23.81
CA PRO A 44 -26.60 0.87 -24.52
C PRO A 44 -26.90 1.45 -25.92
N GLU A 45 -26.59 0.68 -26.95
CA GLU A 45 -26.88 1.04 -28.35
C GLU A 45 -28.22 0.43 -28.80
N GLY A 46 -29.08 1.24 -29.42
CA GLY A 46 -30.33 0.76 -29.99
C GLY A 46 -30.10 -0.19 -31.16
N GLY A 47 -30.87 -1.28 -31.24
CA GLY A 47 -30.75 -2.27 -32.32
C GLY A 47 -29.73 -3.38 -32.05
N LEU A 48 -28.91 -3.24 -31.00
CA LEU A 48 -27.98 -4.28 -30.54
C LEU A 48 -28.46 -4.88 -29.21
N ASN A 49 -29.05 -6.07 -29.26
CA ASN A 49 -29.61 -6.74 -28.07
C ASN A 49 -28.70 -7.82 -27.47
N THR A 50 -27.45 -7.95 -27.95
CA THR A 50 -26.53 -9.01 -27.51
C THR A 50 -25.60 -8.58 -26.37
N HIS A 51 -25.18 -7.31 -26.34
CA HIS A 51 -24.28 -6.78 -25.33
C HIS A 51 -24.35 -5.25 -25.25
N VAL A 52 -23.81 -4.70 -24.15
CA VAL A 52 -23.68 -3.26 -23.89
C VAL A 52 -22.23 -2.84 -24.15
N HIS A 53 -22.02 -1.63 -24.67
CA HIS A 53 -20.67 -1.08 -24.82
C HIS A 53 -20.17 -0.53 -23.49
N TYR A 54 -18.90 -0.75 -23.19
CA TYR A 54 -18.25 -0.20 -22.00
C TYR A 54 -17.21 0.83 -22.41
N TRP A 55 -17.32 2.05 -21.88
CA TRP A 55 -16.30 3.10 -22.03
C TRP A 55 -15.50 3.27 -20.76
N ILE A 56 -14.19 3.35 -20.90
CA ILE A 56 -13.24 3.44 -19.78
C ILE A 56 -13.22 4.89 -19.27
N LYS A 57 -13.44 5.06 -17.96
CA LYS A 57 -13.29 6.34 -17.26
C LYS A 57 -11.92 6.39 -16.54
N GLN A 58 -11.84 7.23 -15.50
CA GLN A 58 -10.67 7.34 -14.64
C GLN A 58 -10.44 6.09 -13.79
N THR A 59 -9.18 5.83 -13.49
CA THR A 59 -8.77 4.81 -12.52
C THR A 59 -8.71 5.44 -11.13
N LYS A 60 -9.43 4.83 -10.19
CA LYS A 60 -9.40 5.15 -8.76
C LYS A 60 -8.38 4.26 -8.07
N TYR A 61 -7.54 4.88 -7.25
CA TYR A 61 -6.60 4.17 -6.39
C TYR A 61 -7.16 4.07 -4.97
N THR A 62 -7.11 2.87 -4.40
CA THR A 62 -7.50 2.68 -3.00
C THR A 62 -6.43 3.26 -2.09
N ARG A 63 -6.85 3.76 -0.93
CA ARG A 63 -5.91 4.34 0.04
C ARG A 63 -5.12 3.23 0.69
N ILE A 64 -3.81 3.40 0.78
CA ILE A 64 -2.95 2.40 1.41
C ILE A 64 -2.92 2.71 2.90
N VAL A 65 -3.21 1.70 3.73
CA VAL A 65 -3.13 1.80 5.18
C VAL A 65 -1.92 1.00 5.65
N LEU A 66 -1.02 1.68 6.32
CA LEU A 66 0.21 1.12 6.86
C LEU A 66 0.13 1.13 8.37
N LYS A 67 0.29 -0.04 9.00
CA LYS A 67 0.36 -0.17 10.46
C LYS A 67 1.74 -0.64 10.88
N ARG A 68 2.32 0.02 11.88
CA ARG A 68 3.60 -0.38 12.47
C ARG A 68 3.56 -0.26 13.99
N GLY A 69 4.43 -1.02 14.64
CA GLY A 69 4.73 -0.77 16.05
C GLY A 69 5.34 0.63 16.22
N MET A 70 4.97 1.31 17.30
CA MET A 70 5.59 2.57 17.70
C MET A 70 7.09 2.35 17.89
N THR A 71 7.88 3.23 17.29
CA THR A 71 9.34 3.26 17.41
C THR A 71 9.77 4.62 17.92
N GLN A 72 11.06 4.81 18.20
CA GLN A 72 11.60 6.12 18.55
C GLN A 72 11.66 7.09 17.34
N SER A 73 11.32 6.63 16.13
CA SER A 73 11.30 7.47 14.93
C SER A 73 9.96 8.21 14.80
N SER A 74 10.03 9.54 14.74
CA SER A 74 8.90 10.46 14.51
C SER A 74 8.59 10.66 13.02
N GLU A 75 9.31 10.03 12.09
CA GLU A 75 9.26 10.35 10.65
C GLU A 75 7.86 10.29 10.02
N LEU A 76 7.02 9.33 10.45
CA LEU A 76 5.64 9.23 9.94
C LEU A 76 4.74 10.32 10.51
N TRP A 77 4.95 10.68 11.78
CA TRP A 77 4.24 11.78 12.43
C TRP A 77 4.63 13.11 11.81
N ASP A 78 5.92 13.39 11.67
CA ASP A 78 6.43 14.63 11.07
C ASP A 78 5.94 14.80 9.63
N TRP A 79 5.84 13.68 8.89
CA TRP A 79 5.28 13.69 7.54
C TRP A 79 3.79 14.02 7.53
N TYR A 80 3.01 13.49 8.48
CA TYR A 80 1.59 13.83 8.62
C TYR A 80 1.37 15.26 9.11
N ASP A 81 2.13 15.70 10.13
CA ASP A 81 2.09 17.05 10.69
C ASP A 81 2.40 18.11 9.62
N GLY A 82 3.40 17.85 8.77
CA GLY A 82 3.70 18.72 7.63
C GLY A 82 2.50 18.91 6.69
N VAL A 83 1.80 17.82 6.33
CA VAL A 83 0.58 17.89 5.50
C VAL A 83 -0.54 18.63 6.22
N ALA A 84 -0.76 18.35 7.51
CA ALA A 84 -1.76 19.02 8.33
C ALA A 84 -1.49 20.53 8.47
N GLY A 85 -0.22 20.92 8.55
CA GLY A 85 0.25 22.31 8.55
C GLY A 85 0.26 22.99 7.17
N GLY A 86 -0.17 22.31 6.10
CA GLY A 86 -0.26 22.85 4.74
C GLY A 86 1.01 22.71 3.90
N ASN A 87 2.08 22.12 4.43
CA ASN A 87 3.29 21.79 3.68
C ASN A 87 3.24 20.33 3.18
N VAL A 88 2.59 20.14 2.03
CA VAL A 88 2.37 18.79 1.49
C VAL A 88 3.63 18.26 0.81
N GLN A 89 4.36 17.41 1.54
CA GLN A 89 5.50 16.67 1.00
C GLN A 89 5.03 15.34 0.41
N ARG A 90 5.09 15.21 -0.91
CA ARG A 90 4.73 13.98 -1.61
C ARG A 90 5.93 13.04 -1.68
N LYS A 91 5.73 11.76 -1.35
CA LYS A 91 6.76 10.73 -1.38
C LYS A 91 6.37 9.59 -2.30
N ASN A 92 7.35 9.06 -3.03
CA ASN A 92 7.18 7.79 -3.73
C ASN A 92 7.48 6.64 -2.77
N GLY A 93 6.97 5.45 -3.03
CA GLY A 93 7.30 4.31 -2.19
C GLY A 93 6.96 2.98 -2.83
N SER A 94 7.33 1.92 -2.12
CA SER A 94 7.17 0.55 -2.60
C SER A 94 6.75 -0.38 -1.48
N VAL A 95 5.78 -1.25 -1.75
CA VAL A 95 5.49 -2.43 -0.93
C VAL A 95 6.15 -3.62 -1.63
N ILE A 96 7.03 -4.33 -0.94
CA ILE A 96 7.82 -5.42 -1.52
C ILE A 96 7.49 -6.70 -0.78
N LEU A 97 7.10 -7.74 -1.52
CA LEU A 97 6.89 -9.09 -1.02
C LEU A 97 8.10 -9.97 -1.32
N TYR A 98 8.57 -10.68 -0.30
CA TYR A 98 9.70 -11.58 -0.37
C TYR A 98 9.27 -13.04 -0.22
N ASN A 99 10.00 -13.96 -0.87
CA ASN A 99 9.83 -15.39 -0.63
C ASN A 99 10.56 -15.88 0.63
N HIS A 100 10.45 -17.19 0.90
CA HIS A 100 11.16 -17.81 2.01
C HIS A 100 12.70 -17.72 1.88
N GLY A 101 13.21 -17.68 0.65
CA GLY A 101 14.63 -17.56 0.34
C GLY A 101 15.18 -16.12 0.40
N GLY A 102 14.35 -15.12 0.70
CA GLY A 102 14.75 -13.71 0.76
C GLY A 102 14.83 -13.01 -0.60
N ASN A 103 14.35 -13.63 -1.67
CA ASN A 103 14.26 -13.01 -2.99
C ASN A 103 12.97 -12.21 -3.12
N GLU A 104 13.04 -11.05 -3.76
CA GLU A 104 11.89 -10.24 -4.13
C GLU A 104 11.03 -10.98 -5.15
N ILE A 105 9.74 -11.14 -4.87
CA ILE A 105 8.78 -11.78 -5.78
C ILE A 105 7.94 -10.71 -6.47
N CYS A 106 7.44 -9.77 -5.68
CA CYS A 106 6.55 -8.74 -6.18
C CYS A 106 6.88 -7.42 -5.50
N ARG A 107 6.82 -6.34 -6.28
CA ARG A 107 6.98 -4.97 -5.81
C ARG A 107 5.83 -4.13 -6.35
N TRP A 108 5.07 -3.52 -5.45
CA TRP A 108 4.04 -2.54 -5.77
C TRP A 108 4.58 -1.14 -5.49
N ASN A 109 4.88 -0.40 -6.54
CA ASN A 109 5.29 1.00 -6.43
C ASN A 109 4.06 1.89 -6.42
N PHE A 110 4.01 2.80 -5.45
CA PHE A 110 3.05 3.89 -5.41
C PHE A 110 3.75 5.23 -5.57
N PHE A 111 3.06 6.18 -6.20
CA PHE A 111 3.65 7.46 -6.62
C PHE A 111 2.93 8.65 -6.02
N GLU A 112 3.70 9.70 -5.73
CA GLU A 112 3.22 10.99 -5.24
C GLU A 112 2.31 10.89 -4.01
N ALA A 113 2.63 9.95 -3.11
CA ALA A 113 1.80 9.67 -1.97
C ALA A 113 1.94 10.73 -0.88
N PHE A 114 0.87 10.96 -0.12
CA PHE A 114 0.90 11.79 1.07
C PHE A 114 -0.13 11.27 2.09
N PRO A 115 0.14 11.44 3.39
CA PRO A 115 -0.74 10.95 4.44
C PRO A 115 -1.99 11.83 4.56
N VAL A 116 -3.13 11.18 4.75
CA VAL A 116 -4.44 11.84 4.95
C VAL A 116 -5.03 11.56 6.31
N LYS A 117 -4.51 10.56 7.03
CA LYS A 117 -4.97 10.19 8.36
C LYS A 117 -3.85 9.52 9.13
N TRP A 118 -3.71 9.88 10.39
CA TRP A 118 -2.84 9.19 11.34
C TRP A 118 -3.64 8.80 12.58
N ILE A 119 -3.38 7.60 13.11
CA ILE A 119 -4.02 7.06 14.31
C ILE A 119 -2.92 6.56 15.22
N GLY A 120 -2.86 7.12 16.43
CA GLY A 120 -1.91 6.72 17.46
C GLY A 120 -2.27 5.38 18.13
N PRO A 121 -1.36 4.88 18.98
CA PRO A 121 -1.59 3.63 19.71
C PRO A 121 -2.72 3.76 20.73
N SER A 122 -3.46 2.66 20.90
CA SER A 122 -4.35 2.49 22.04
C SER A 122 -3.50 2.20 23.29
N LEU A 123 -3.53 3.10 24.26
CA LEU A 123 -2.74 3.00 25.49
C LEU A 123 -3.63 2.49 26.64
N ASN A 124 -3.32 1.31 27.16
CA ASN A 124 -3.98 0.73 28.32
C ASN A 124 -2.93 0.26 29.33
N ALA A 125 -2.87 0.89 30.50
CA ALA A 125 -1.88 0.57 31.53
C ALA A 125 -2.02 -0.85 32.11
N ALA A 126 -3.18 -1.50 31.96
CA ALA A 126 -3.42 -2.88 32.38
C ALA A 126 -3.24 -3.91 31.24
N GLY A 127 -3.01 -3.46 30.00
CA GLY A 127 -2.88 -4.32 28.83
C GLY A 127 -1.43 -4.68 28.50
N ASN A 128 -1.23 -5.83 27.85
CA ASN A 128 0.09 -6.29 27.35
C ASN A 128 0.19 -6.18 25.81
N SER A 129 -0.52 -5.22 25.21
CA SER A 129 -0.55 -5.02 23.76
C SER A 129 0.58 -4.11 23.30
N LEU A 130 1.19 -4.41 22.15
CA LEU A 130 2.16 -3.53 21.52
C LEU A 130 1.48 -2.22 21.11
N ALA A 131 2.14 -1.10 21.37
CA ALA A 131 1.72 0.20 20.85
C ALA A 131 1.85 0.19 19.31
N VAL A 132 0.74 0.26 18.59
CA VAL A 132 0.70 0.28 17.12
C VAL A 132 0.14 1.60 16.65
N GLU A 133 0.86 2.25 15.73
CA GLU A 133 0.36 3.40 14.99
C GLU A 133 -0.09 2.99 13.58
N SER A 134 -1.04 3.74 13.02
CA SER A 134 -1.56 3.53 11.67
C SER A 134 -1.53 4.84 10.90
N ILE A 135 -1.05 4.79 9.66
CA ILE A 135 -1.09 5.92 8.73
C ILE A 135 -1.81 5.50 7.44
N GLU A 136 -2.70 6.35 6.96
CA GLU A 136 -3.42 6.17 5.71
C GLU A 136 -2.86 7.17 4.70
N ILE A 137 -2.44 6.66 3.55
CA ILE A 137 -1.88 7.45 2.46
C ILE A 137 -2.77 7.37 1.22
N VAL A 138 -2.89 8.50 0.53
CA VAL A 138 -3.41 8.56 -0.83
C VAL A 138 -2.24 8.64 -1.79
N HIS A 139 -2.40 8.11 -3.00
CA HIS A 139 -1.36 8.11 -4.02
C HIS A 139 -1.98 8.31 -5.41
N ASN A 140 -1.18 8.79 -6.36
CA ASN A 140 -1.64 9.13 -7.71
C ASN A 140 -1.37 8.03 -8.75
N GLY A 141 -0.75 6.94 -8.34
CA GLY A 141 -0.44 5.84 -9.25
C GLY A 141 0.00 4.59 -8.52
N LEU A 142 -0.24 3.44 -9.13
CA LEU A 142 0.21 2.12 -8.65
C LEU A 142 0.82 1.34 -9.82
N LYS A 143 2.01 0.77 -9.63
CA LYS A 143 2.68 -0.09 -10.60
C LYS A 143 3.17 -1.37 -9.92
N ALA A 144 2.61 -2.50 -10.34
CA ALA A 144 3.09 -3.81 -9.92
C ALA A 144 4.24 -4.28 -10.81
N ILE A 145 5.30 -4.79 -10.19
CA ILE A 145 6.47 -5.39 -10.84
C ILE A 145 6.61 -6.79 -10.25
N PHE A 146 6.48 -7.81 -11.09
CA PHE A 146 6.69 -9.20 -10.72
C PHE A 146 8.08 -9.62 -11.17
N SER A 147 8.86 -10.18 -10.25
CA SER A 147 10.11 -10.84 -10.62
C SER A 147 9.76 -12.12 -11.38
N LYS A 148 10.23 -12.21 -12.63
CA LYS A 148 10.12 -13.42 -13.46
C LYS A 148 11.26 -14.38 -13.18
#